data_AF-A0A645AWU5-F1
#
_entry.id   AF-A0A645AWU5-F1
#
_cell.length_a   1.000
_cell.length_b   1.000
_cell.length_c   1.000
_cell.angle_alpha   90.00
_cell.angle_beta   90.00
_cell.angle_gamma   90.00
#
_symmetry.space_group_name_H-M   'P 1'
#
loop_
_entity.id
_entity.type
_entity.pdbx_description
1 polymer ?
#
loop_
_entity_poly.entity_id
_entity_poly.type
_entity_poly.pdbx_seq_one_letter_code
_entity_poly.pdbx_strand_id
1 'polypeptide(L)' 'MIGIDLNPEYLSIKERLLSEEKIFTGSAKTNIIRLLPPLNITIAEADKFITSFNKLKQSIENG' A
#
# COMPACT_ATOMS: atom_id res chain seq x y z
N MET A 1 -9.74 -6.86 7.82
CA MET A 1 -8.34 -7.22 7.55
C MET A 1 -8.25 -7.68 6.10
N ILE A 2 -7.50 -6.97 5.27
CA ILE A 2 -7.33 -7.29 3.84
C ILE A 2 -5.84 -7.58 3.60
N GLY A 3 -5.54 -8.68 2.94
CA GLY A 3 -4.21 -9.00 2.46
C GLY A 3 -4.10 -8.72 0.97
N ILE A 4 -3.05 -8.02 0.56
CA ILE A 4 -2.73 -7.77 -0.85
C ILE A 4 -1.43 -8.52 -1.15
N ASP A 5 -1.53 -9.56 -1.98
CA ASP A 5 -0.37 -10.25 -2.53
C ASP A 5 0.26 -9.39 -3.64
N LEU A 6 1.56 -9.17 -3.52
CA LEU A 6 2.35 -8.38 -4.47
C LEU A 6 3.27 -9.29 -5.27
N ASN A 7 3.38 -8.99 -6.56
CA ASN A 7 4.45 -9.55 -7.38
C ASN A 7 5.83 -9.03 -6.90
N PRO A 8 6.92 -9.76 -7.20
CA PRO A 8 8.28 -9.38 -6.79
C PRO A 8 8.71 -7.97 -7.19
N GLU A 9 8.26 -7.46 -8.35
CA GLU A 9 8.56 -6.11 -8.83
C GLU A 9 7.97 -4.99 -7.95
N TYR A 10 6.94 -5.30 -7.15
CA TYR A 10 6.22 -4.32 -6.34
C TYR A 10 6.57 -4.36 -4.85
N LEU A 11 7.55 -5.17 -4.42
CA LEU A 11 7.89 -5.33 -3.00
C LEU A 11 8.30 -4.01 -2.31
N SER A 12 8.90 -3.09 -3.07
CA SER A 12 9.29 -1.76 -2.59
C SER A 12 8.11 -0.86 -2.25
N ILE A 13 6.91 -1.10 -2.82
CA ILE A 13 5.72 -0.26 -2.60
C ILE A 13 5.38 -0.19 -1.11
N LYS A 14 5.54 -1.27 -0.36
CA LYS A 14 5.24 -1.30 1.08
C LYS A 14 6.08 -0.28 1.87
N GLU A 15 7.39 -0.25 1.62
CA GLU A 15 8.31 0.67 2.29
C GLU A 15 8.04 2.11 1.86
N ARG A 16 7.76 2.31 0.56
CA ARG A 16 7.45 3.62 -0.03
C ARG A 16 6.12 4.18 0.45
N LEU A 17 5.10 3.35 0.67
CA LEU A 17 3.85 3.77 1.31
C LEU A 17 4.12 4.40 2.68
N LEU A 18 5.02 3.81 3.48
CA LEU A 18 5.38 4.34 4.79
C LEU A 18 6.28 5.60 4.68
N SER A 19 7.33 5.54 3.86
CA SER A 19 8.36 6.58 3.79
C SER A 19 7.91 7.82 2.98
N GLU A 20 7.25 7.63 1.84
CA GLU A 20 6.83 8.71 0.92
C GLU A 20 5.40 9.16 1.21
N GLU A 21 4.45 8.22 1.26
CA GLU A 21 3.00 8.53 1.32
C GLU A 21 2.48 8.63 2.77
N LYS A 22 3.32 8.31 3.76
CA LYS A 22 3.02 8.31 5.20
C LYS A 22 1.83 7.42 5.57
N ILE A 23 1.67 6.31 4.86
CA ILE A 23 0.64 5.29 5.10
C ILE A 23 1.30 4.06 5.70
N PHE A 24 1.01 3.83 6.98
CA PHE A 24 1.44 2.62 7.66
C PHE A 24 0.57 1.43 7.22
N THR A 25 1.23 0.33 6.85
CA THR A 25 0.58 -0.94 6.56
C THR A 25 1.17 -2.03 7.45
N GLY A 26 0.36 -3.02 7.82
CA GLY A 26 0.81 -4.11 8.67
C GLY A 26 1.84 -4.98 7.96
N SER A 27 2.84 -5.45 8.72
CA SER A 27 3.81 -6.44 8.22
C SER A 27 3.26 -7.86 8.31
N ALA A 28 3.58 -8.67 7.31
CA ALA A 28 3.17 -10.06 7.18
C ALA A 28 4.35 -10.89 6.71
N LYS A 29 4.25 -11.41 5.49
CA LYS A 29 5.35 -11.99 4.71
C LYS A 29 5.94 -10.91 3.81
N THR A 30 7.11 -11.15 3.23
CA THR A 30 7.81 -10.20 2.36
C THR A 30 6.92 -9.66 1.24
N ASN A 31 6.05 -10.51 0.68
CA ASN A 31 5.26 -10.20 -0.52
C ASN A 31 3.82 -9.78 -0.24
N ILE A 32 3.45 -9.56 1.03
CA ILE A 32 2.06 -9.29 1.42
C ILE A 32 1.98 -7.98 2.18
N ILE A 33 1.15 -7.07 1.67
CA ILE A 33 0.69 -5.90 2.42
C ILE A 33 -0.57 -6.27 3.19
N ARG A 34 -0.62 -5.99 4.49
CA ARG A 34 -1.85 -6.11 5.29
C ARG A 34 -2.45 -4.74 5.53
N LEU A 35 -3.67 -4.54 5.05
CA LEU A 35 -4.50 -3.41 5.43
C LEU A 35 -5.39 -3.80 6.60
N LEU A 36 -5.17 -3.11 7.72
CA LEU A 36 -5.99 -3.21 8.91
C LEU A 36 -6.45 -1.79 9.28
N PRO A 37 -7.32 -1.17 8.46
CA PRO A 37 -7.86 0.14 8.80
C PRO A 37 -8.76 0.04 10.03
N PRO A 38 -8.94 1.13 10.78
CA PRO A 38 -9.94 1.18 11.82
C PRO A 38 -11.34 1.05 11.21
N LEU A 39 -12.32 0.55 11.98
CA LEU A 39 -13.68 0.30 11.47
C LEU A 39 -14.45 1.57 11.11
N ASN A 40 -13.98 2.73 11.55
CA ASN A 40 -14.52 4.04 11.24
C ASN A 40 -13.78 4.75 10.08
N ILE A 41 -13.00 4.01 9.27
CA ILE A 41 -12.35 4.56 8.10
C ILE A 41 -13.37 5.23 7.17
N THR A 42 -13.01 6.42 6.68
CA THR A 42 -13.81 7.16 5.71
C THR A 42 -13.48 6.76 4.28
N ILE A 43 -14.40 7.02 3.36
CA ILE A 43 -14.17 6.80 1.92
C ILE A 43 -12.94 7.59 1.44
N ALA A 44 -12.78 8.84 1.90
CA ALA A 44 -11.64 9.67 1.54
C ALA A 44 -10.28 9.09 2.00
N GLU A 45 -10.22 8.47 3.18
CA GLU A 45 -9.01 7.80 3.66
C GLU A 45 -8.71 6.53 2.86
N ALA A 46 -9.74 5.78 2.47
CA ALA A 46 -9.58 4.63 1.58
C ALA A 46 -9.10 5.05 0.17
N ASP A 47 -9.68 6.12 -0.39
CA ASP A 47 -9.28 6.68 -1.68
C ASP A 47 -7.85 7.20 -1.67
N LYS A 48 -7.42 7.81 -0.55
CA LYS A 48 -6.02 8.22 -0.36
C LYS A 48 -5.09 7.02 -0.49
N PHE A 49 -5.39 5.90 0.17
CA PHE A 49 -4.60 4.67 0.04
C PHE A 49 -4.53 4.17 -1.41
N ILE A 50 -5.69 4.06 -2.08
CA ILE A 50 -5.77 3.56 -3.47
C ILE A 50 -4.94 4.46 -4.40
N THR A 51 -5.07 5.77 -4.26
CA THR A 51 -4.36 6.76 -5.07
C THR A 51 -2.84 6.66 -4.86
N SER A 52 -2.39 6.64 -3.60
CA SER A 52 -0.97 6.49 -3.24
C SER A 52 -0.40 5.17 -3.77
N PHE A 53 -1.13 4.06 -3.62
CA PHE A 53 -0.70 2.75 -4.11
C PHE A 53 -0.54 2.75 -5.64
N ASN A 54 -1.53 3.26 -6.38
CA ASN A 54 -1.49 3.32 -7.84
C ASN A 54 -0.38 4.22 -8.36
N LYS A 55 -0.14 5.37 -7.73
CA LYS A 55 0.97 6.27 -8.04
C LYS A 55 2.31 5.56 -7.91
N LEU A 56 2.52 4.82 -6.82
CA LEU A 56 3.76 4.07 -6.60
C LEU A 56 3.91 2.93 -7.62
N LYS A 57 2.83 2.20 -7.91
CA LYS A 57 2.81 1.15 -8.94
C LYS A 57 3.22 1.70 -10.32
N GLN A 58 2.60 2.80 -10.76
CA GLN A 58 2.95 3.46 -12.02
C GLN A 58 4.40 3.96 -12.05
N SER A 59 4.95 4.43 -10.92
CA SER A 59 6.35 4.86 -10.89
C SER A 59 7.35 3.72 -11.08
N ILE A 60 6.95 2.48 -10.79
CA ILE A 60 7.76 1.27 -11.04
C ILE A 60 7.59 0.82 -12.50
N GLU A 61 6.39 0.92 -13.06
CA GLU A 61 6.11 0.52 -14.44
C GLU A 61 6.72 1.47 -15.49
N ASN A 62 6.91 2.74 -15.14
CA ASN A 62 7.49 3.76 -16.04
C ASN A 62 9.01 3.94 -15.87
N GLY A 63 9.64 3.15 -14.99
CA GLY A 63 11.07 3.23 -14.66
C GLY A 63 11.93 2.23 -15.40
#